data_AF-A0A022LGG2-F1
#
_entry.id   AF-A0A022LGG2-F1
#
_cell.length_a   1.000
_cell.length_b   1.000
_cell.length_c   1.000
_cell.angle_alpha   90.00
_cell.angle_beta   90.00
_cell.angle_gamma   90.00
#
_symmetry.space_group_name_H-M   'P 1'
#
loop_
_entity.id
_entity.type
_entity.pdbx_description
1 polymer ?
#
loop_
_entity_poly.entity_id
_entity_poly.type
_entity_poly.pdbx_seq_one_letter_code
_entity_poly.pdbx_strand_id
1 'polypeptide(L)'
;MSFERTPLAGEASRVRGAGAHAADQADSLAAALGQAGEAAIASGAGPRGGLLSGAALEECAALLARRSRDDAEEIGRIAGQMERALELLATADEEGARGVAGAGG
;
A
#
# COMPACT_ATOMS: atom_id res chain seq x y z
N MET A 1 -0.86 -30.47 14.08
CA MET A 1 -0.04 -29.66 13.16
C MET A 1 0.08 -28.29 13.79
N SER A 2 1.28 -27.79 14.04
CA SER A 2 1.49 -26.47 14.66
C SER A 2 1.48 -25.39 13.58
N PHE A 3 0.78 -24.29 13.84
CA PHE A 3 0.74 -23.14 12.96
C PHE A 3 2.00 -22.27 13.13
N GLU A 4 2.83 -22.13 12.10
CA GLU A 4 4.03 -21.28 12.16
C GLU A 4 3.66 -19.80 11.99
N ARG A 5 3.67 -19.03 13.09
CA ARG A 5 3.30 -17.60 13.11
C ARG A 5 4.37 -16.67 12.53
N THR A 6 5.64 -17.02 12.69
CA THR A 6 6.79 -16.17 12.36
C THR A 6 6.90 -15.81 10.87
N PRO A 7 6.70 -16.75 9.91
CA PRO A 7 6.77 -16.44 8.49
C PRO A 7 5.69 -15.46 8.03
N LEU A 8 4.47 -15.59 8.57
CA LEU A 8 3.32 -14.78 8.16
C LEU A 8 3.35 -13.37 8.75
N ALA A 9 3.82 -13.19 9.99
CA ALA A 9 4.03 -11.84 10.56
C ALA A 9 5.13 -11.09 9.79
N GLY A 10 6.20 -11.79 9.39
CA GLY A 10 7.23 -11.23 8.52
C GLY A 10 6.67 -10.82 7.14
N GLU A 11 5.73 -11.59 6.60
CA GLU A 11 5.09 -11.26 5.32
C GLU A 11 4.18 -10.02 5.41
N ALA A 12 3.37 -9.89 6.46
CA ALA A 12 2.56 -8.68 6.67
C ALA A 12 3.42 -7.41 6.76
N SER A 13 4.58 -7.49 7.43
CA SER A 13 5.55 -6.40 7.48
C SER A 13 6.16 -6.09 6.11
N ARG A 14 6.49 -7.12 5.31
CA ARG A 14 7.01 -6.94 3.95
C ARG A 14 6.00 -6.27 3.02
N VAL A 15 4.73 -6.71 3.08
CA VAL A 15 3.63 -6.13 2.30
C VAL A 15 3.45 -4.65 2.65
N ARG A 16 3.47 -4.30 3.95
CA ARG A 16 3.39 -2.91 4.41
C ARG A 16 4.56 -2.08 3.90
N GLY A 17 5.78 -2.61 3.99
CA GLY A 17 6.99 -1.94 3.50
C GLY A 17 6.99 -1.73 1.98
N ALA A 18 6.55 -2.74 1.22
CA ALA A 18 6.42 -2.64 -0.24
C ALA A 18 5.38 -1.59 -0.65
N GLY A 19 4.24 -1.52 0.06
CA GLY A 19 3.22 -0.49 -0.15
C GLY A 19 3.73 0.92 0.13
N ALA A 20 4.43 1.12 1.25
CA ALA A 20 5.05 2.40 1.57
C ALA A 20 6.07 2.82 0.50
N HIS A 21 6.92 1.89 0.05
CA HIS A 21 7.90 2.17 -0.98
C HIS A 21 7.25 2.54 -2.33
N ALA A 22 6.18 1.85 -2.72
CA ALA A 22 5.42 2.18 -3.93
C ALA A 22 4.75 3.55 -3.84
N ALA A 23 4.24 3.92 -2.67
CA ALA A 23 3.69 5.25 -2.42
C ALA A 23 4.75 6.35 -2.57
N ASP A 24 5.92 6.17 -1.96
CA ASP A 24 7.05 7.10 -2.08
C ASP A 24 7.49 7.30 -3.55
N GLN A 25 7.55 6.21 -4.33
CA GLN A 25 7.87 6.28 -5.76
C GLN A 25 6.80 7.05 -6.56
N ALA A 26 5.52 6.82 -6.26
CA ALA A 26 4.42 7.50 -6.93
C ALA A 26 4.37 9.00 -6.58
N ASP A 27 4.67 9.37 -5.33
CA ASP A 27 4.77 10.77 -4.91
C ASP A 27 5.95 11.47 -5.60
N SER A 28 7.10 10.79 -5.73
CA SER A 28 8.24 11.31 -6.52
C SER A 28 7.87 11.51 -7.99
N LEU A 29 7.10 10.61 -8.59
CA LEU A 29 6.64 10.73 -9.98
C LEU A 29 5.63 11.87 -10.13
N ALA A 30 4.69 12.01 -9.19
CA ALA A 30 3.75 13.12 -9.18
C ALA A 30 4.48 14.48 -9.08
N ALA A 31 5.51 14.59 -8.23
CA ALA A 31 6.32 15.79 -8.15
C ALA A 31 7.03 16.12 -9.47
N ALA A 32 7.61 15.11 -10.15
CA ALA A 32 8.24 15.30 -11.45
C ALA A 32 7.24 15.74 -12.54
N LEU A 33 6.02 15.18 -12.54
CA LEU A 33 4.95 15.59 -13.45
C LEU A 33 4.48 17.02 -13.18
N GLY A 34 4.37 17.42 -11.91
CA GLY A 34 4.05 18.81 -11.53
C GLY A 34 5.10 19.80 -12.04
N GLN A 35 6.40 19.51 -11.83
CA GLN A 35 7.49 20.35 -12.34
C GLN A 35 7.51 20.42 -13.88
N ALA A 36 7.23 19.31 -14.56
CA ALA A 36 7.09 19.30 -16.02
C ALA A 36 5.88 20.13 -16.48
N GLY A 37 4.78 20.09 -15.73
CA GLY A 37 3.59 20.91 -15.95
C GLY A 37 3.89 22.41 -15.85
N GLU A 38 4.49 22.83 -14.74
CA GLU A 38 4.90 24.23 -14.52
C GLU A 38 5.86 24.72 -15.63
N ALA A 39 6.85 23.92 -16.01
CA ALA A 39 7.78 24.24 -17.08
C ALA A 39 7.09 24.37 -18.46
N ALA A 40 6.10 23.52 -18.74
CA ALA A 40 5.30 23.59 -19.97
C ALA A 40 4.40 24.84 -20.00
N ILE A 41 3.83 25.24 -18.87
CA ILE A 41 3.06 26.49 -18.73
C ILE A 41 3.98 27.70 -18.94
N ALA A 42 5.12 27.74 -18.24
CA ALA A 42 6.04 28.87 -18.26
C ALA A 42 6.71 29.08 -19.62
N SER A 43 6.95 28.02 -20.37
CA SER A 43 7.55 28.09 -21.72
C SER A 43 6.56 28.49 -22.81
N GLY A 44 5.25 28.48 -22.53
CA GLY A 44 4.21 28.63 -23.56
C GLY A 44 4.27 27.55 -24.64
N ALA A 45 5.05 26.48 -24.42
CA ALA A 45 5.30 25.42 -25.38
C ALA A 45 4.19 24.38 -25.30
N GLY A 46 3.07 24.67 -25.96
CA GLY A 46 2.00 23.70 -26.13
C GLY A 46 0.85 24.26 -26.95
N PRO A 47 0.26 23.49 -27.89
CA PRO A 47 -1.02 23.85 -28.46
C PRO A 47 -2.02 24.05 -27.32
N ARG A 48 -2.79 25.15 -27.33
CA ARG A 48 -3.93 25.35 -26.42
C ARG A 48 -4.86 24.14 -26.59
N GLY A 49 -4.88 23.23 -25.61
CA GLY A 49 -5.73 22.02 -25.61
C GLY A 49 -5.05 20.70 -26.02
N GLY A 50 -3.73 20.62 -26.16
CA GLY A 50 -3.03 19.34 -26.36
C GLY A 50 -2.94 18.50 -25.08
N LEU A 51 -2.96 17.16 -25.21
CA LEU A 51 -2.79 16.18 -24.12
C LEU A 51 -1.51 16.39 -23.27
N LEU A 52 -0.55 17.15 -23.77
CA LEU A 52 0.70 17.53 -23.11
C LEU A 52 0.70 19.02 -22.68
N SER A 53 -0.48 19.59 -22.39
CA SER A 53 -0.56 20.90 -21.75
C SER A 53 -0.14 20.79 -20.28
N GLY A 54 0.50 21.83 -19.75
CA GLY A 54 0.99 21.75 -18.37
C GLY A 54 -0.11 21.58 -17.32
N ALA A 55 -1.32 22.10 -17.58
CA ALA A 55 -2.49 21.85 -16.73
C ALA A 55 -2.90 20.36 -16.70
N ALA A 56 -2.81 19.65 -17.84
CA ALA A 56 -3.08 18.21 -17.87
C ALA A 56 -2.02 17.41 -17.11
N LEU A 57 -0.75 17.84 -17.14
CA LEU A 57 0.32 17.22 -16.37
C LEU A 57 0.15 17.44 -14.86
N GLU A 58 -0.27 18.63 -14.43
CA GLU A 58 -0.63 18.92 -13.04
C GLU A 58 -1.83 18.10 -12.56
N GLU A 59 -2.87 17.94 -13.39
CA GLU A 59 -4.02 17.09 -13.08
C GLU A 59 -3.61 15.62 -12.97
N CYS A 60 -2.78 15.11 -13.88
CA CYS A 60 -2.22 13.76 -13.79
C CYS A 60 -1.39 13.57 -12.52
N ALA A 61 -0.58 14.55 -12.14
CA ALA A 61 0.19 14.51 -10.89
C ALA A 61 -0.73 14.42 -9.66
N ALA A 62 -1.78 15.24 -9.61
CA ALA A 62 -2.74 15.25 -8.51
C ALA A 62 -3.51 13.92 -8.40
N LEU A 63 -3.95 13.36 -9.53
CA LEU A 63 -4.64 12.06 -9.58
C LEU A 63 -3.71 10.92 -9.13
N LEU A 64 -2.46 10.92 -9.57
CA LEU A 64 -1.46 9.93 -9.18
C LEU A 64 -1.18 10.00 -7.67
N ALA A 65 -0.94 11.18 -7.11
CA ALA A 65 -0.69 11.38 -5.68
C ALA A 65 -1.92 11.08 -4.81
N ARG A 66 -3.14 11.22 -5.34
CA ARG A 66 -4.35 10.76 -4.65
C ARG A 66 -4.42 9.23 -4.66
N ARG A 67 -4.18 8.63 -5.83
CA ARG A 67 -4.26 7.18 -6.00
C ARG A 67 -3.20 6.44 -5.18
N SER A 68 -1.97 6.97 -5.13
CA SER A 68 -0.87 6.41 -4.33
C SER A 68 -1.22 6.33 -2.85
N ARG A 69 -1.81 7.40 -2.31
CA ARG A 69 -2.28 7.44 -0.92
C ARG A 69 -3.41 6.46 -0.65
N ASP A 70 -4.42 6.43 -1.52
CA ASP A 70 -5.54 5.48 -1.40
C ASP A 70 -5.02 4.03 -1.40
N ASP A 71 -4.05 3.70 -2.27
CA ASP A 71 -3.46 2.37 -2.35
C ASP A 71 -2.58 2.05 -1.12
N ALA A 72 -1.83 3.01 -0.58
CA ALA A 72 -1.05 2.86 0.65
C ALA A 72 -1.93 2.58 1.87
N GLU A 73 -3.06 3.28 1.99
CA GLU A 73 -4.04 3.06 3.05
C GLU A 73 -4.70 1.68 2.96
N GLU A 74 -5.04 1.22 1.75
CA GLU A 74 -5.58 -0.13 1.52
C GLU A 74 -4.56 -1.21 1.91
N ILE A 75 -3.30 -1.07 1.46
CA ILE A 75 -2.24 -2.02 1.81
C ILE A 75 -2.02 -2.07 3.33
N GLY A 76 -2.04 -0.92 4.00
CA GLY A 76 -1.98 -0.85 5.47
C GLY A 76 -3.14 -1.58 6.14
N ARG A 77 -4.37 -1.42 5.62
CA ARG A 77 -5.55 -2.14 6.11
C ARG A 77 -5.44 -3.65 5.92
N ILE A 78 -5.00 -4.11 4.75
CA ILE A 78 -4.80 -5.54 4.45
C ILE A 78 -3.76 -6.13 5.40
N ALA A 79 -2.60 -5.49 5.58
CA ALA A 79 -1.58 -5.95 6.50
C ALA A 79 -2.11 -6.06 7.94
N GLY A 80 -2.88 -5.08 8.41
CA GLY A 80 -3.52 -5.13 9.73
C GLY A 80 -4.64 -6.18 9.86
N GLN A 81 -5.30 -6.56 8.76
CA GLN A 81 -6.22 -7.71 8.75
C GLN A 81 -5.46 -9.04 8.83
N MET A 82 -4.32 -9.17 8.14
CA MET A 82 -3.46 -10.34 8.23
C MET A 82 -2.94 -10.55 9.66
N GLU A 83 -2.47 -9.50 10.32
CA GLU A 83 -2.02 -9.54 11.73
C GLU A 83 -3.14 -10.04 12.67
N ARG A 84 -4.35 -9.49 12.56
CA ARG A 84 -5.51 -9.92 13.35
C ARG A 84 -5.91 -11.37 13.07
N ALA A 85 -5.87 -11.80 11.81
CA ALA A 85 -6.15 -13.19 11.46
C ALA A 85 -5.12 -14.15 12.09
N LEU A 86 -3.85 -13.76 12.16
CA LEU A 86 -2.81 -14.54 12.82
C LEU A 86 -3.03 -14.66 14.34
N GLU A 87 -3.52 -13.61 14.98
CA GLU A 87 -3.88 -13.64 16.41
C GLU A 87 -5.06 -14.59 16.68
N LEU A 88 -6.09 -14.55 15.85
CA LEU A 88 -7.24 -15.45 15.96
C LEU A 88 -6.85 -16.92 15.75
N LEU A 89 -6.04 -17.20 14.71
CA LEU A 89 -5.58 -18.56 14.42
C LEU A 89 -4.74 -19.14 15.57
N ALA A 90 -3.91 -18.32 16.20
CA ALA A 90 -3.10 -18.79 17.31
C ALA A 90 -3.91 -19.02 18.59
N THR A 91 -4.90 -18.18 18.87
CA THR A 91 -5.85 -18.42 19.98
C THR A 91 -6.57 -19.75 19.78
N ALA A 92 -7.03 -20.01 18.56
CA ALA A 92 -7.69 -21.27 18.22
C ALA A 92 -6.77 -22.50 18.34
N ASP A 93 -5.48 -22.38 17.96
CA ASP A 93 -4.49 -23.45 18.11
C ASP A 93 -4.24 -23.79 19.59
N GLU A 94 -4.11 -22.76 20.45
CA GLU A 94 -3.96 -22.95 21.90
C GLU A 94 -5.18 -23.62 22.54
N GLU A 95 -6.38 -23.19 22.18
CA GLU A 95 -7.63 -23.79 22.67
C GLU A 95 -7.76 -25.26 22.23
N GLY A 96 -7.43 -25.55 20.96
CA GLY A 96 -7.39 -26.92 20.44
C GLY A 96 -6.40 -27.80 21.19
N ALA A 97 -5.20 -27.30 21.46
CA ALA A 97 -4.18 -28.02 22.21
C ALA A 97 -4.63 -28.33 23.66
N ARG A 98 -5.28 -27.36 24.33
CA ARG A 98 -5.85 -27.56 25.69
C ARG A 98 -7.00 -28.58 25.68
N GLY A 99 -7.88 -28.54 24.69
CA GLY A 99 -9.01 -29.47 24.55
C GLY A 99 -8.56 -30.92 24.32
N VAL A 100 -7.55 -31.13 23.47
CA VAL A 100 -6.97 -32.46 23.22
C VAL A 100 -6.26 -33.02 24.47
N ALA A 101 -5.54 -32.18 25.21
CA ALA A 101 -4.89 -32.59 26.46
C ALA A 101 -5.89 -32.99 27.56
N GLY A 102 -7.08 -32.38 27.59
CA GLY A 102 -8.14 -32.70 28.57
C GLY A 102 -8.97 -33.93 28.24
N ALA A 103 -9.05 -34.34 26.97
CA ALA A 103 -9.83 -35.51 26.54
C ALA A 103 -9.09 -36.85 26.67
N GLY A 104 -7.80 -36.84 27.03
CA GLY A 104 -6.97 -38.02 27.21
C GLY A 104 -6.78 -38.47 28.67
N GLY A 105 -7.51 -37.89 29.62
CA GLY A 105 -7.47 -38.22 31.05
C GLY A 105 -8.59 -39.13 31.51
#